data_AF-A0A183HUE8-F1
#
_entry.id   AF-A0A183HUE8-F1
#
_cell.length_a   1.000
_cell.length_b   1.000
_cell.length_c   1.000
_cell.angle_alpha   90.00
_cell.angle_beta   90.00
_cell.angle_gamma   90.00
#
_symmetry.space_group_name_H-M   'P 1'
#
loop_
_entity.id
_entity.type
_entity.pdbx_description
1 polymer ?
#
loop_
_entity_poly.entity_id
_entity_poly.type
_entity_poly.pdbx_seq_one_letter_code
_entity_poly.pdbx_strand_id
1 'polypeptide(L)'
;IIYRSALHIAVENDNTELIELLLDYNIDTGDAILYAIRGENVEAVEILLEHLEKIGKFTPETQGVEINTYSAFTSDMTPIILAAHKNNYECIKLLLDKKATILHPHDVRCLCKECVQAKAEDSLCFSRSRINTYRALTSPSLICLSSRDPILYAFELSYELRRLSNIENEFRNEYQVSNSKKFV
;
A
#
# COMPACT_ATOMS: atom_id res chain seq x y z
N ILE A 1 -2.03 20.46 -9.99
CA ILE A 1 -3.44 20.58 -9.55
C ILE A 1 -3.87 19.17 -9.18
N ILE A 2 -4.19 18.92 -7.93
CA ILE A 2 -4.70 17.61 -7.49
C ILE A 2 -6.20 17.62 -7.77
N TYR A 3 -6.71 16.59 -8.43
CA TYR A 3 -8.14 16.48 -8.72
C TYR A 3 -8.85 15.79 -7.54
N ARG A 4 -9.94 16.38 -7.06
CA ARG A 4 -10.83 15.76 -6.06
C ARG A 4 -12.20 15.58 -6.68
N SER A 5 -12.63 14.33 -6.81
CA SER A 5 -13.99 13.99 -7.25
C SER A 5 -15.00 14.17 -6.10
N ALA A 6 -16.29 14.10 -6.42
CA ALA A 6 -17.35 14.07 -5.39
C ALA A 6 -17.15 12.91 -4.40
N LEU A 7 -16.69 11.75 -4.90
CA LEU A 7 -16.40 10.57 -4.07
C LEU A 7 -15.26 10.85 -3.09
N HIS A 8 -14.20 11.54 -3.52
CA HIS A 8 -13.11 11.96 -2.62
C HIS A 8 -13.62 12.85 -1.48
N ILE A 9 -14.50 13.79 -1.79
CA ILE A 9 -15.07 14.70 -0.80
C ILE A 9 -15.98 13.92 0.17
N ALA A 10 -16.80 13.00 -0.33
CA ALA A 10 -17.65 12.16 0.51
C ALA A 10 -16.83 11.31 1.49
N VAL A 11 -15.75 10.70 1.00
CA VAL A 11 -14.79 9.92 1.81
C VAL A 11 -14.08 10.78 2.84
N GLU A 12 -13.58 11.97 2.49
CA GLU A 12 -12.89 12.87 3.43
C GLU A 12 -13.82 13.43 4.52
N ASN A 13 -15.14 13.38 4.33
CA ASN A 13 -16.14 13.81 5.31
C ASN A 13 -16.84 12.64 6.00
N ASP A 14 -16.36 11.41 5.84
CA ASP A 14 -16.93 10.19 6.43
C ASP A 14 -18.44 10.03 6.19
N ASN A 15 -18.93 10.50 5.05
CA ASN A 15 -20.35 10.46 4.69
C ASN A 15 -20.65 9.17 3.92
N THR A 16 -20.90 8.08 4.64
CA THR A 16 -21.08 6.74 4.08
C THR A 16 -22.32 6.64 3.19
N GLU A 17 -23.42 7.30 3.54
CA GLU A 17 -24.63 7.30 2.71
C GLU A 17 -24.38 7.96 1.34
N LEU A 18 -23.60 9.05 1.31
CA LEU A 18 -23.22 9.69 0.06
C LEU A 18 -22.23 8.83 -0.72
N ILE A 19 -21.30 8.13 -0.07
CA ILE A 19 -20.38 7.19 -0.74
C ILE A 19 -21.20 6.11 -1.45
N GLU A 20 -22.10 5.42 -0.75
CA GLU A 20 -22.97 4.39 -1.33
C GLU A 20 -23.77 4.91 -2.51
N LEU A 21 -24.41 6.07 -2.35
CA LEU A 21 -25.20 6.70 -3.41
C LEU A 21 -24.33 6.97 -4.65
N LEU A 22 -23.13 7.53 -4.49
CA LEU A 22 -22.23 7.83 -5.60
C LEU A 22 -21.75 6.55 -6.31
N LEU A 23 -21.53 5.47 -5.57
CA LEU A 23 -21.14 4.17 -6.11
C LEU A 23 -22.30 3.48 -6.86
N ASP A 24 -23.54 3.64 -6.41
CA ASP A 24 -24.73 3.16 -7.13
C ASP A 24 -24.89 3.81 -8.52
N TYR A 25 -24.42 5.05 -8.67
CA TYR A 25 -24.33 5.74 -9.96
C TYR A 25 -23.07 5.35 -10.78
N ASN A 26 -22.30 4.35 -10.35
CA ASN A 26 -21.07 3.87 -11.00
C ASN A 26 -20.05 4.99 -11.27
N ILE A 27 -19.92 5.92 -10.33
CA ILE A 27 -18.85 6.92 -10.39
C ILE A 27 -17.51 6.20 -10.24
N ASP A 28 -16.52 6.63 -11.04
CA ASP A 28 -15.19 6.03 -11.00
C ASP A 28 -14.53 6.19 -9.62
N THR A 29 -14.03 5.08 -9.10
CA THR A 29 -13.44 4.99 -7.77
C THR A 29 -12.04 5.59 -7.71
N GLY A 30 -11.28 5.53 -8.81
CA GLY A 30 -9.92 6.08 -8.90
C GLY A 30 -9.02 5.68 -7.73
N ASP A 31 -8.48 6.67 -7.02
CA ASP A 31 -7.68 6.52 -5.81
C ASP A 31 -8.45 6.77 -4.50
N ALA A 32 -9.79 6.85 -4.53
CA ALA A 32 -10.62 7.21 -3.37
C ALA A 32 -10.42 6.27 -2.16
N ILE A 33 -10.19 4.96 -2.40
CA ILE A 33 -9.91 3.99 -1.35
C ILE A 33 -8.64 4.35 -0.55
N LEU A 34 -7.64 4.97 -1.18
CA LEU A 34 -6.44 5.43 -0.48
C LEU A 34 -6.74 6.61 0.45
N TYR A 35 -7.72 7.45 0.12
CA TYR A 35 -8.18 8.52 1.01
C TYR A 35 -8.94 7.96 2.20
N ALA A 36 -9.78 6.93 2.01
CA ALA A 36 -10.49 6.26 3.10
C ALA A 36 -9.49 5.63 4.10
N ILE A 37 -8.48 4.92 3.59
CA ILE A 37 -7.42 4.33 4.43
C ILE A 37 -6.58 5.42 5.11
N ARG A 38 -6.28 6.53 4.42
CA ARG A 38 -5.56 7.68 5.00
C ARG A 38 -6.34 8.31 6.16
N GLY A 39 -7.66 8.40 6.03
CA GLY A 39 -8.59 8.86 7.06
C GLY A 39 -8.87 7.83 8.15
N GLU A 40 -8.39 6.58 7.99
CA GLU A 40 -8.65 5.45 8.89
C GLU A 40 -10.15 5.11 9.04
N ASN A 41 -10.96 5.44 8.02
CA ASN A 41 -12.38 5.10 7.98
C ASN A 41 -12.57 3.68 7.43
N VAL A 42 -12.70 2.71 8.34
CA VAL A 42 -12.82 1.28 8.02
C VAL A 42 -14.11 0.97 7.26
N GLU A 43 -15.22 1.61 7.63
CA GLU A 43 -16.52 1.42 6.99
C GLU A 43 -16.50 1.86 5.52
N ALA A 44 -15.93 3.05 5.24
CA ALA A 44 -15.74 3.51 3.87
C ALA A 44 -14.82 2.58 3.06
N VAL A 45 -13.78 2.01 3.69
CA VAL A 45 -12.91 1.01 3.04
C VAL A 45 -13.68 -0.25 2.68
N GLU A 46 -14.52 -0.75 3.58
CA GLU A 46 -15.36 -1.93 3.35
C GLU A 46 -16.33 -1.70 2.18
N ILE A 47 -17.09 -0.61 2.20
CA ILE A 47 -18.03 -0.23 1.13
C ILE A 47 -17.31 -0.14 -0.23
N LEU A 48 -16.15 0.52 -0.27
CA LEU A 48 -15.38 0.67 -1.52
C LEU A 48 -14.85 -0.67 -2.01
N LEU A 49 -14.36 -1.56 -1.13
CA LEU A 49 -13.88 -2.88 -1.51
C LEU A 49 -14.99 -3.77 -2.05
N GLU A 50 -16.16 -3.78 -1.42
CA GLU A 50 -17.32 -4.52 -1.91
C GLU A 50 -17.75 -4.04 -3.30
N HIS A 51 -17.78 -2.71 -3.51
CA HIS A 51 -18.09 -2.16 -4.83
C HIS A 51 -17.05 -2.57 -5.87
N LEU A 52 -15.75 -2.45 -5.58
CA LEU A 52 -14.65 -2.81 -6.48
C LEU A 52 -14.69 -4.29 -6.88
N GLU A 53 -15.05 -5.18 -5.96
CA GLU A 53 -15.26 -6.60 -6.25
C GLU A 53 -16.50 -6.82 -7.13
N LYS A 54 -17.62 -6.15 -6.81
CA LYS A 54 -18.86 -6.24 -7.58
C LYS A 54 -18.69 -5.81 -9.04
N ILE A 55 -17.87 -4.79 -9.30
CA ILE A 55 -17.58 -4.32 -10.67
C ILE A 55 -16.38 -5.03 -11.32
N GLY A 56 -15.75 -5.98 -10.63
CA GLY A 56 -14.63 -6.76 -11.15
C GLY A 56 -13.33 -5.97 -11.36
N LYS A 57 -13.18 -4.81 -10.71
CA LYS A 57 -11.95 -4.00 -10.75
C LYS A 57 -10.91 -4.43 -9.71
N PHE A 58 -11.30 -5.19 -8.69
CA PHE A 58 -10.37 -5.66 -7.68
C PHE A 58 -9.43 -6.75 -8.24
N THR A 59 -8.13 -6.58 -8.03
CA THR A 59 -7.10 -7.62 -8.24
C THR A 59 -6.21 -7.75 -7.00
N PRO A 60 -5.58 -8.91 -6.74
CA PRO A 60 -4.65 -9.06 -5.62
C PRO A 60 -3.50 -8.06 -5.61
N GLU A 61 -3.04 -7.61 -6.78
CA GLU A 61 -1.87 -6.75 -6.95
C GLU A 61 -2.23 -5.27 -6.91
N THR A 62 -3.28 -4.84 -7.61
CA THR A 62 -3.69 -3.42 -7.68
C THR A 62 -4.75 -3.05 -6.67
N GLN A 63 -5.55 -4.04 -6.23
CA GLN A 63 -6.63 -3.87 -5.26
C GLN A 63 -7.67 -2.82 -5.71
N GLY A 64 -7.81 -2.65 -7.03
CA GLY A 64 -8.77 -1.74 -7.65
C GLY A 64 -8.38 -0.26 -7.64
N VAL A 65 -7.18 0.10 -7.17
CA VAL A 65 -6.72 1.49 -7.20
C VAL A 65 -6.21 1.88 -8.59
N GLU A 66 -6.61 3.06 -9.06
CA GLU A 66 -6.12 3.66 -10.30
C GLU A 66 -5.48 5.02 -10.00
N ILE A 67 -4.15 5.09 -10.11
CA ILE A 67 -3.37 6.32 -9.84
C ILE A 67 -3.04 7.00 -11.17
N ASN A 68 -3.31 8.30 -11.26
CA ASN A 68 -3.02 9.10 -12.44
C ASN A 68 -2.19 10.36 -12.08
N THR A 69 -1.89 11.21 -13.07
CA THR A 69 -1.05 12.40 -12.90
C THR A 69 -1.66 13.47 -11.98
N TYR A 70 -2.95 13.38 -11.67
CA TYR A 70 -3.67 14.28 -10.78
C TYR A 70 -3.89 13.68 -9.37
N SER A 71 -3.48 12.43 -9.15
CA SER A 71 -3.53 11.76 -7.85
C SER A 71 -2.51 12.34 -6.88
N ALA A 72 -2.84 12.31 -5.58
CA ALA A 72 -1.93 12.74 -4.52
C ALA A 72 -0.95 11.64 -4.09
N PHE A 73 -1.15 10.42 -4.58
CA PHE A 73 -0.36 9.23 -4.27
C PHE A 73 0.54 8.86 -5.43
N THR A 74 1.65 8.19 -5.13
CA THR A 74 2.57 7.64 -6.12
C THR A 74 2.10 6.25 -6.55
N SER A 75 2.39 5.84 -7.79
CA SER A 75 1.87 4.60 -8.39
C SER A 75 2.27 3.31 -7.66
N ASP A 76 3.26 3.37 -6.78
CA ASP A 76 3.68 2.27 -5.91
C ASP A 76 2.82 2.12 -4.64
N MET A 77 1.94 3.06 -4.34
CA MET A 77 1.07 3.00 -3.16
C MET A 77 -0.22 2.24 -3.47
N THR A 78 -0.21 0.95 -3.14
CA THR A 78 -1.42 0.13 -3.14
C THR A 78 -2.18 0.26 -1.81
N PRO A 79 -3.50 -0.01 -1.77
CA PRO A 79 -4.28 -0.01 -0.53
C PRO A 79 -3.65 -0.76 0.64
N ILE A 80 -3.09 -1.97 0.43
CA ILE A 80 -2.48 -2.74 1.53
C ILE A 80 -1.15 -2.13 1.99
N ILE A 81 -0.38 -1.54 1.08
CA ILE A 81 0.85 -0.82 1.44
C ILE A 81 0.51 0.37 2.33
N LEU A 82 -0.52 1.16 1.96
CA LEU A 82 -0.93 2.31 2.76
C LEU A 82 -1.52 1.90 4.12
N ALA A 83 -2.36 0.86 4.16
CA ALA A 83 -2.93 0.34 5.40
C ALA A 83 -1.84 -0.17 6.36
N ALA A 84 -0.83 -0.86 5.81
CA ALA A 84 0.35 -1.30 6.56
C ALA A 84 1.22 -0.12 7.05
N HIS A 85 1.41 0.93 6.23
CA HIS A 85 2.11 2.15 6.66
C HIS A 85 1.42 2.84 7.83
N LYS A 86 0.09 2.74 7.88
CA LYS A 86 -0.77 3.22 8.97
C LYS A 86 -0.84 2.25 10.15
N ASN A 87 -0.37 1.01 9.97
CA ASN A 87 -0.48 -0.08 10.92
C ASN A 87 -1.94 -0.37 11.37
N ASN A 88 -2.92 -0.05 10.51
CA ASN A 88 -4.33 -0.23 10.81
C ASN A 88 -4.74 -1.70 10.59
N TYR A 89 -4.92 -2.42 11.70
CA TYR A 89 -5.21 -3.86 11.69
C TYR A 89 -6.48 -4.22 10.93
N GLU A 90 -7.56 -3.45 11.10
CA GLU A 90 -8.87 -3.73 10.50
C GLU A 90 -8.83 -3.56 8.98
N CYS A 91 -8.27 -2.45 8.48
CA CYS A 91 -8.08 -2.24 7.04
C CYS A 91 -7.18 -3.33 6.41
N ILE A 92 -6.08 -3.70 7.08
CA ILE A 92 -5.19 -4.76 6.59
C ILE A 92 -5.96 -6.09 6.52
N LYS A 93 -6.73 -6.42 7.55
CA LYS A 93 -7.53 -7.64 7.59
C LYS A 93 -8.55 -7.69 6.45
N LEU A 94 -9.33 -6.63 6.25
CA LEU A 94 -10.30 -6.53 5.13
C LEU A 94 -9.63 -6.79 3.78
N LEU A 95 -8.46 -6.19 3.54
CA LEU A 95 -7.72 -6.36 2.29
C LEU A 95 -7.19 -7.79 2.13
N LEU A 96 -6.65 -8.39 3.19
CA LEU A 96 -6.16 -9.78 3.17
C LEU A 96 -7.30 -10.79 2.98
N ASP A 97 -8.48 -10.54 3.54
CA ASP A 97 -9.67 -11.38 3.34
C ASP A 97 -10.09 -11.40 1.86
N LYS A 98 -9.89 -10.28 1.13
CA LYS A 98 -10.03 -10.19 -0.34
C LYS A 98 -8.81 -10.72 -1.11
N LYS A 99 -7.83 -11.34 -0.44
CA LYS A 99 -6.58 -11.88 -1.03
C LYS A 99 -5.65 -10.82 -1.62
N ALA A 100 -5.67 -9.60 -1.09
CA ALA A 100 -4.66 -8.61 -1.43
C ALA A 100 -3.24 -9.14 -1.14
N THR A 101 -2.29 -8.75 -1.97
CA THR A 101 -0.89 -9.17 -1.84
C THR A 101 0.05 -7.96 -1.84
N ILE A 102 1.19 -8.12 -1.18
CA ILE A 102 2.34 -7.24 -1.32
C ILE A 102 3.42 -8.05 -2.03
N LEU A 103 3.83 -7.59 -3.21
CA LEU A 103 4.94 -8.21 -3.93
C LEU A 103 6.24 -7.91 -3.20
N HIS A 104 6.97 -8.96 -2.83
CA HIS A 104 8.28 -8.77 -2.19
C HIS A 104 9.25 -8.13 -3.19
N PRO A 105 9.99 -7.07 -2.81
CA PRO A 105 10.94 -6.47 -3.72
C PRO A 105 12.03 -7.44 -4.14
N HIS A 106 12.47 -7.35 -5.40
CA HIS A 106 13.67 -8.04 -5.86
C HIS A 106 14.92 -7.50 -5.16
N ASP A 107 15.98 -8.31 -5.16
CA ASP A 107 17.30 -7.88 -4.69
C ASP A 107 17.76 -6.61 -5.44
N VAL A 108 18.45 -5.71 -4.72
CA VAL A 108 18.99 -4.44 -5.26
C VAL A 108 19.83 -4.68 -6.52
N ARG A 109 20.51 -5.82 -6.60
CA ARG A 109 21.39 -6.22 -7.71
C ARG A 109 20.71 -7.07 -8.77
N CYS A 110 19.38 -7.22 -8.72
CA CYS A 110 18.64 -7.98 -9.72
C CYS A 110 18.82 -7.38 -11.12
N LEU A 111 18.99 -8.27 -12.10
CA LEU A 111 19.24 -7.98 -13.52
C LEU A 111 18.11 -8.48 -14.44
N CYS A 112 16.93 -8.78 -13.88
CA CYS A 112 15.78 -9.11 -14.72
C CYS A 112 15.35 -7.92 -15.58
N LYS A 113 14.67 -8.20 -16.70
CA LYS A 113 14.24 -7.17 -17.65
C LYS A 113 13.47 -6.03 -16.98
N GLU A 114 12.53 -6.36 -16.09
CA GLU A 114 11.69 -5.39 -15.36
C GLU A 114 12.52 -4.47 -14.47
N CYS A 115 13.45 -5.02 -13.68
CA CYS A 115 14.30 -4.23 -12.78
C CYS A 115 15.28 -3.34 -13.55
N VAL A 116 15.84 -3.84 -14.66
CA VAL A 116 16.76 -3.06 -15.50
C VAL A 116 16.01 -1.91 -16.17
N GLN A 117 14.81 -2.18 -16.69
CA GLN A 117 13.96 -1.17 -17.32
C GLN A 117 13.51 -0.11 -16.31
N ALA A 118 12.97 -0.50 -15.16
CA ALA A 118 12.52 0.44 -14.13
C ALA A 118 13.65 1.35 -13.62
N LYS A 119 14.86 0.80 -13.44
CA LYS A 119 16.05 1.60 -13.07
C LYS A 119 16.46 2.59 -14.17
N ALA A 120 16.35 2.22 -15.43
CA ALA A 120 16.71 3.07 -16.56
C ALA A 120 15.68 4.18 -16.80
N GLU A 121 14.40 3.90 -16.54
CA GLU A 121 13.31 4.88 -16.63
C GLU A 121 13.35 5.88 -15.48
N ASP A 122 13.33 5.42 -14.23
CA ASP A 122 13.42 6.26 -13.05
C ASP A 122 13.98 5.50 -11.83
N SER A 123 15.30 5.57 -11.66
CA SER A 123 16.01 4.94 -10.55
C SER A 123 15.54 5.41 -9.16
N LEU A 124 15.15 6.70 -9.02
CA LEU A 124 14.72 7.25 -7.74
C LEU A 124 13.33 6.74 -7.37
N CYS A 125 12.37 6.77 -8.31
CA CYS A 125 11.05 6.21 -8.07
C CYS A 125 11.10 4.69 -7.83
N PHE A 126 11.96 3.96 -8.54
CA PHE A 126 12.14 2.52 -8.32
C PHE A 126 12.68 2.22 -6.91
N SER A 127 13.67 2.99 -6.45
CA SER A 127 14.23 2.86 -5.10
C SER A 127 13.21 3.28 -4.03
N ARG A 128 12.41 4.31 -4.29
CA ARG A 128 11.33 4.77 -3.41
C ARG A 128 10.22 3.73 -3.25
N SER A 129 9.81 3.10 -4.36
CA SER A 129 8.82 2.01 -4.34
C SER A 129 9.30 0.84 -3.48
N ARG A 130 10.59 0.50 -3.56
CA ARG A 130 11.19 -0.55 -2.74
C ARG A 130 11.12 -0.23 -1.25
N ILE A 131 11.55 0.97 -0.82
CA ILE A 131 11.49 1.32 0.60
C ILE A 131 10.05 1.42 1.11
N ASN A 132 9.10 1.92 0.31
CA ASN A 132 7.68 1.92 0.66
C ASN A 132 7.15 0.51 0.85
N THR A 133 7.54 -0.43 -0.01
CA THR A 133 7.17 -1.85 0.12
C THR A 133 7.76 -2.44 1.41
N TYR A 134 9.06 -2.24 1.67
CA TYR A 134 9.68 -2.73 2.89
C TYR A 134 9.05 -2.14 4.15
N ARG A 135 8.74 -0.83 4.14
CA ARG A 135 8.04 -0.18 5.25
C ARG A 135 6.69 -0.85 5.53
N ALA A 136 5.94 -1.23 4.49
CA ALA A 136 4.71 -2.00 4.65
C ALA A 136 4.98 -3.40 5.25
N LEU A 137 5.95 -4.14 4.70
CA LEU A 137 6.35 -5.46 5.21
C LEU A 137 6.81 -5.44 6.68
N THR A 138 7.31 -4.30 7.17
CA THR A 138 7.68 -4.14 8.58
C THR A 138 6.51 -3.82 9.52
N SER A 139 5.29 -3.64 9.03
CA SER A 139 4.12 -3.38 9.87
C SER A 139 3.85 -4.55 10.81
N PRO A 140 3.81 -4.33 12.14
CA PRO A 140 3.45 -5.39 13.09
C PRO A 140 2.08 -6.02 12.80
N SER A 141 1.07 -5.19 12.50
CA SER A 141 -0.28 -5.67 12.17
C SER A 141 -0.28 -6.58 10.94
N LEU A 142 0.45 -6.20 9.88
CA LEU A 142 0.59 -7.03 8.69
C LEU A 142 1.31 -8.35 8.99
N ILE A 143 2.44 -8.29 9.71
CA ILE A 143 3.21 -9.49 10.05
C ILE A 143 2.35 -10.47 10.85
N CYS A 144 1.61 -9.98 11.85
CA CYS A 144 0.73 -10.81 12.69
C CYS A 144 -0.41 -11.45 11.90
N LEU A 145 -0.95 -10.77 10.88
CA LEU A 145 -2.05 -11.27 10.07
C LEU A 145 -1.61 -12.21 8.94
N SER A 146 -0.39 -12.04 8.43
CA SER A 146 0.06 -12.74 7.20
C SER A 146 1.13 -13.81 7.43
N SER A 147 1.90 -13.75 8.52
CA SER A 147 2.97 -14.69 8.79
C SER A 147 2.54 -15.86 9.67
N ARG A 148 2.98 -17.08 9.32
CA ARG A 148 2.82 -18.27 10.17
C ARG A 148 3.71 -18.21 11.41
N ASP A 149 4.89 -17.61 11.30
CA ASP A 149 5.81 -17.34 12.41
C ASP A 149 6.21 -15.85 12.38
N PRO A 150 5.43 -14.97 13.04
CA PRO A 150 5.70 -13.54 13.11
C PRO A 150 7.08 -13.19 13.65
N ILE A 151 7.58 -13.96 14.63
CA ILE A 151 8.84 -13.68 15.31
C ILE A 151 10.01 -13.97 14.37
N LEU A 152 10.03 -15.17 13.77
CA LEU A 152 11.06 -15.54 12.81
C LEU A 152 11.08 -14.57 11.63
N TYR A 153 9.91 -14.26 11.06
CA TYR A 153 9.78 -13.33 9.95
C TYR A 153 10.31 -11.94 10.29
N ALA A 154 10.01 -11.42 11.48
CA ALA A 154 10.52 -10.12 11.94
C ALA A 154 12.06 -10.10 12.01
N PHE A 155 12.69 -11.19 12.49
CA PHE A 155 14.15 -11.34 12.54
C PHE A 155 14.78 -11.42 11.14
N GLU A 156 14.22 -12.24 10.25
CA GLU A 156 14.72 -12.36 8.87
C GLU A 156 14.65 -11.03 8.14
N LEU A 157 13.50 -10.35 8.22
CA LEU A 157 13.31 -9.03 7.63
C LEU A 157 14.22 -7.98 8.31
N SER A 158 14.59 -8.16 9.59
CA SER A 158 15.53 -7.24 10.27
C SER A 158 16.93 -7.37 9.70
N TYR A 159 17.37 -8.60 9.46
CA TYR A 159 18.65 -8.89 8.84
C TYR A 159 18.72 -8.32 7.42
N GLU A 160 17.67 -8.50 6.63
CA GLU A 160 17.58 -7.99 5.27
C GLU A 160 17.67 -6.45 5.21
N LEU A 161 16.87 -5.73 6.01
CA LEU A 161 16.88 -4.26 6.03
C LEU A 161 18.24 -3.70 6.46
N ARG A 162 18.91 -4.35 7.42
CA ARG A 162 20.26 -3.97 7.83
C ARG A 162 21.24 -4.09 6.67
N ARG A 163 21.17 -5.17 5.90
CA ARG A 163 21.99 -5.37 4.69
C ARG A 163 21.69 -4.29 3.66
N LEU A 164 20.41 -4.02 3.38
CA LEU A 164 19.97 -3.00 2.42
C LEU A 164 20.46 -1.60 2.79
N SER A 165 20.41 -1.23 4.07
CA SER A 165 20.90 0.08 4.55
C SER A 165 22.38 0.34 4.29
N ASN A 166 23.18 -0.72 4.07
CA ASN A 166 24.59 -0.60 3.72
C ASN A 166 24.83 -0.59 2.19
N ILE A 167 23.83 -0.98 1.39
CA ILE A 167 23.93 -1.07 -0.07
C ILE A 167 23.32 0.19 -0.71
N GLU A 168 22.13 0.60 -0.26
CA GLU A 168 21.42 1.79 -0.77
C GLU A 168 21.60 2.95 0.19
N ASN A 169 22.54 3.84 -0.13
CA ASN A 169 22.88 4.97 0.72
C ASN A 169 21.79 6.05 0.71
N GLU A 170 21.04 6.17 -0.38
CA GLU A 170 20.01 7.19 -0.61
C GLU A 170 18.89 7.12 0.43
N PHE A 171 18.54 5.90 0.87
CA PHE A 171 17.45 5.64 1.83
C PHE A 171 17.93 4.95 3.11
N ARG A 172 19.24 5.01 3.40
CA ARG A 172 19.87 4.32 4.54
C ARG A 172 19.14 4.55 5.87
N ASN A 173 18.75 5.79 6.16
CA ASN A 173 18.06 6.14 7.41
C ASN A 173 16.65 5.53 7.47
N GLU A 174 15.95 5.45 6.34
CA GLU A 174 14.59 4.90 6.27
C GLU A 174 14.60 3.38 6.49
N TYR A 175 15.61 2.68 5.96
CA TYR A 175 15.84 1.27 6.25
C TYR A 175 16.13 1.02 7.73
N GLN A 176 16.93 1.88 8.37
CA GLN A 176 17.24 1.77 9.79
C GLN A 176 16.02 2.02 10.69
N VAL A 177 15.20 3.02 10.36
CA VAL A 177 13.96 3.33 11.07
C VAL A 177 12.93 2.21 10.93
N SER A 178 12.77 1.66 9.72
CA SER A 178 11.87 0.52 9.48
C SER A 178 12.32 -0.72 10.26
N ASN A 179 13.62 -0.84 10.50
CA ASN A 179 14.18 -1.92 11.31
C ASN A 179 13.89 -1.76 12.82
N SER A 180 13.84 -0.54 13.36
CA SER A 180 13.65 -0.29 14.79
C SER A 180 12.19 -0.35 15.25
N LYS A 181 11.22 -0.14 14.35
CA LYS A 181 9.77 -0.12 14.64
C LYS A 181 9.14 -1.50 14.91
N LYS A 182 9.91 -2.59 14.88
CA LYS A 182 9.39 -3.97 14.95
C LYS A 182 9.15 -4.51 16.36
N PHE A 183 9.61 -3.80 17.40
CA PHE A 183 9.69 -4.33 18.78
C PHE A 183 9.05 -3.41 19.83
N VAL A 184 8.22 -2.44 19.43
CA VAL A 184 7.50 -1.54 20.33
C VAL A 184 6.01 -1.78 20.20
#